data_AF-A0A931I043-F1
#
_entry.id   AF-A0A931I043-F1
#
_cell.length_a   1.000
_cell.length_b   1.000
_cell.length_c   1.000
_cell.angle_alpha   90.00
_cell.angle_beta   90.00
_cell.angle_gamma   90.00
#
_symmetry.space_group_name_H-M   'P 1'
#
loop_
_entity.id
_entity.type
_entity.pdbx_description
1 polymer ?
#
loop_
_entity_poly.entity_id
_entity_poly.type
_entity_poly.pdbx_seq_one_letter_code
_entity_poly.pdbx_strand_id
1 'polypeptide(L)' 'MIPMSPAGRRRAVAIHAFAFVVTMIVLLIVNIAVGPPWWVQWPLLGWSIGLLSHWFFSIGPGARSGPA' A
#
# COMPACT_ATOMS: atom_id res chain seq x y z
N MET A 1 -13.38 -12.60 14.99
CA MET A 1 -13.15 -11.69 13.84
C MET A 1 -14.19 -12.01 12.78
N ILE A 2 -14.97 -11.03 12.33
CA ILE A 2 -15.97 -11.26 11.26
C ILE A 2 -15.21 -11.41 9.93
N PRO A 3 -15.41 -12.51 9.17
CA PRO A 3 -14.74 -12.68 7.89
C PRO A 3 -15.18 -11.59 6.90
N MET A 4 -14.22 -10.88 6.30
CA MET A 4 -14.51 -9.90 5.27
C MET A 4 -14.94 -10.59 3.98
N SER A 5 -15.95 -10.03 3.31
CA SER A 5 -16.33 -10.48 1.96
C SER A 5 -15.17 -10.26 0.97
N PRO A 6 -15.11 -11.02 -0.15
CA PRO A 6 -14.09 -10.83 -1.18
C PRO A 6 -14.04 -9.39 -1.71
N ALA A 7 -15.20 -8.74 -1.88
CA ALA A 7 -15.30 -7.34 -2.26
C ALA A 7 -14.71 -6.40 -1.20
N GLY A 8 -14.95 -6.69 0.09
CA GLY A 8 -14.35 -5.95 1.20
C GLY A 8 -12.82 -6.00 1.19
N ARG A 9 -12.23 -7.17 0.96
CA ARG A 9 -10.76 -7.33 0.87
C ARG A 9 -10.17 -6.55 -0.31
N ARG A 10 -10.81 -6.57 -1.47
CA ARG A 10 -10.38 -5.78 -2.64
C ARG A 10 -10.43 -4.28 -2.35
N ARG A 11 -11.50 -3.80 -1.71
CA ARG A 11 -11.63 -2.40 -1.32
C ARG A 11 -10.55 -1.98 -0.32
N ALA A 12 -10.23 -2.84 0.65
CA ALA A 12 -9.16 -2.57 1.61
C ALA A 12 -7.79 -2.37 0.92
N VAL A 13 -7.43 -3.24 -0.02
CA VAL A 13 -6.19 -3.11 -0.81
C VAL A 13 -6.22 -1.84 -1.67
N ALA A 14 -7.36 -1.53 -2.31
CA ALA A 14 -7.50 -0.34 -3.15
C ALA A 14 -7.31 0.97 -2.36
N ILE A 15 -7.81 1.04 -1.13
CA ILE A 15 -7.62 2.21 -0.27
C ILE A 15 -6.13 2.42 0.07
N HIS A 16 -5.41 1.35 0.41
CA HIS A 16 -3.98 1.44 0.69
C HIS A 16 -3.17 1.81 -0.56
N ALA A 17 -3.51 1.25 -1.72
CA ALA A 17 -2.89 1.61 -3.00
C ALA A 17 -3.11 3.09 -3.34
N PHE A 18 -4.34 3.58 -3.18
CA PHE A 18 -4.67 4.99 -3.42
C PHE A 18 -3.91 5.92 -2.46
N ALA A 19 -3.93 5.63 -1.16
CA ALA A 19 -3.22 6.40 -0.15
C ALA A 19 -1.71 6.42 -0.42
N PHE A 20 -1.13 5.29 -0.83
CA PHE A 20 0.27 5.21 -1.23
C PHE A 20 0.60 6.14 -2.39
N VAL A 21 -0.16 6.07 -3.50
CA VAL A 21 0.09 6.91 -4.70
C VAL A 21 -0.03 8.39 -4.36
N VAL A 22 -1.12 8.79 -3.71
CA VAL A 22 -1.35 10.20 -3.33
C VAL A 22 -0.22 10.69 -2.43
N THR A 23 0.16 9.91 -1.41
CA THR A 23 1.22 10.32 -0.49
C THR A 23 2.57 10.40 -1.20
N MET A 24 2.93 9.45 -2.07
CA MET A 24 4.20 9.51 -2.80
C MET A 24 4.28 10.72 -3.73
N ILE A 25 3.18 11.12 -4.38
CA ILE A 25 3.13 12.34 -5.18
C ILE A 25 3.38 13.57 -4.30
N VAL A 26 2.70 13.68 -3.15
CA VAL A 26 2.88 14.79 -2.21
C VAL A 26 4.33 14.85 -1.71
N LEU A 27 4.91 13.72 -1.31
CA LEU A 27 6.30 13.67 -0.83
C LEU A 27 7.30 14.03 -1.92
N LEU A 28 7.05 13.63 -3.16
CA LEU A 28 7.88 14.02 -4.30
C LEU A 28 7.83 15.53 -4.52
N ILE A 29 6.63 16.13 -4.46
CA ILE A 29 6.46 17.59 -4.55
C ILE A 29 7.23 18.29 -3.43
N VAL A 30 7.16 17.78 -2.19
CA VAL A 30 7.94 18.33 -1.05
C VAL A 30 9.44 18.27 -1.32
N ASN A 31 9.95 17.14 -1.80
CA ASN A 31 11.36 16.99 -2.13
C ASN A 31 11.82 17.98 -3.23
N ILE A 32 10.98 18.20 -4.24
CA ILE A 32 11.27 19.16 -5.32
C ILE A 32 11.26 20.60 -4.76
N ALA A 33 10.28 20.94 -3.93
CA ALA A 33 10.10 22.28 -3.38
C ALA A 33 11.20 22.66 -2.35
N VAL A 34 11.64 21.70 -1.53
CA VAL A 34 12.65 21.93 -0.48
C VAL A 34 14.07 21.79 -1.03
N GLY A 35 14.29 20.95 -2.04
CA GLY A 35 15.60 20.67 -2.59
C GLY A 35 16.37 19.58 -1.82
N PRO A 36 17.66 19.36 -2.14
CA PRO A 36 18.46 18.28 -1.56
C PRO A 36 18.69 18.44 -0.04
N PRO A 37 18.89 17.32 0.69
CA PRO A 37 18.94 15.94 0.21
C PRO A 37 17.55 15.33 -0.01
N TRP A 38 17.40 14.57 -1.09
CA TRP A 38 16.14 13.88 -1.38
C TRP A 38 15.98 12.64 -0.52
N TRP A 39 14.80 12.48 0.07
CA TRP A 39 14.49 11.35 0.95
C TRP A 39 13.27 10.51 0.53
N VAL A 40 12.47 10.96 -0.45
CA VAL A 40 11.26 10.27 -0.95
C VAL A 40 11.50 8.82 -1.40
N GLN A 41 12.72 8.48 -1.81
CA GLN A 41 13.08 7.11 -2.19
C GLN A 41 12.99 6.11 -1.03
N TRP A 42 13.20 6.55 0.22
CA TRP A 42 13.14 5.65 1.38
C TRP A 42 11.69 5.24 1.72
N PRO A 43 10.72 6.18 1.84
CA PRO A 43 9.31 5.83 1.91
C PRO A 43 8.84 5.03 0.70
N LEU A 44 9.25 5.41 -0.52
CA LEU A 44 8.87 4.69 -1.74
C LEU A 44 9.23 3.21 -1.65
N LEU A 45 10.47 2.89 -1.31
CA LEU A 45 10.94 1.51 -1.19
C LEU A 45 10.28 0.79 -0.01
N GLY A 46 10.35 1.37 1.19
CA GLY A 46 9.83 0.74 2.41
C GLY A 46 8.33 0.51 2.38
N TRP A 47 7.56 1.48 1.89
CA TRP A 47 6.10 1.39 1.85
C TRP A 47 5.60 0.57 0.67
N SER A 48 6.35 0.46 -0.44
CA SER A 48 6.03 -0.50 -1.49
C SER A 48 5.99 -1.92 -0.95
N ILE A 49 6.92 -2.28 -0.06
CA ILE A 49 6.91 -3.59 0.62
C ILE A 49 5.62 -3.76 1.44
N GLY A 50 5.20 -2.71 2.15
CA GLY A 50 3.93 -2.71 2.91
C GLY A 50 2.71 -2.87 2.00
N LEU A 51 2.63 -2.13 0.90
CA LEU A 51 1.54 -2.23 -0.07
C LEU A 51 1.47 -3.62 -0.71
N LEU A 52 2.61 -4.18 -1.12
CA LEU A 52 2.71 -5.53 -1.66
C LEU A 52 2.28 -6.58 -0.63
N SER A 53 2.63 -6.37 0.63
CA SER A 53 2.21 -7.24 1.74
C SER A 53 0.68 -7.21 1.92
N HIS A 54 0.06 -6.02 1.89
CA HIS A 54 -1.40 -5.90 1.93
C HIS A 54 -2.08 -6.64 0.77
N TRP A 55 -1.55 -6.52 -0.44
CA TRP A 55 -2.05 -7.28 -1.59
C TRP A 55 -1.88 -8.79 -1.41
N PHE A 56 -0.66 -9.23 -1.11
CA PHE A 56 -0.26 -10.65 -1.07
C PHE A 56 -1.08 -11.45 -0.04
N PHE A 57 -1.26 -10.90 1.17
CA PHE A 57 -1.98 -11.58 2.25
C PHE A 57 -3.50 -11.38 2.23
N SER A 58 -4.02 -10.39 1.48
CA SER A 58 -5.47 -10.12 1.45
C SER A 58 -6.18 -10.76 0.26
N ILE A 59 -5.58 -10.67 -0.94
CA ILE A 59 -6.21 -11.13 -2.19
C ILE A 59 -5.23 -11.86 -3.13
N GLY A 60 -3.94 -11.91 -2.80
CA GLY A 60 -2.91 -12.59 -3.57
C GLY A 60 -2.62 -14.03 -3.09
N PRO A 61 -1.47 -14.61 -3.49
CA PRO A 61 -1.11 -16.00 -3.20
C PRO A 61 -1.01 -16.36 -1.70
N GLY A 62 -0.76 -15.38 -0.84
CA GLY A 62 -0.71 -15.56 0.62
C GLY A 62 -2.06 -15.42 1.31
N ALA A 63 -3.14 -15.17 0.57
CA ALA A 63 -4.48 -15.07 1.15
C ALA A 63 -4.92 -16.44 1.68
N ARG A 64 -5.16 -16.53 3.00
CA ARG A 64 -5.63 -17.77 3.61
C ARG A 64 -7.05 -18.10 3.12
N SER A 65 -7.22 -19.28 2.52
CA SER A 65 -8.51 -19.92 2.35
C SER A 65 -9.04 -20.33 3.73
N GLY A 66 -10.26 -19.91 4.10
CA GLY A 66 -10.92 -20.46 5.29
C GLY A 66 -11.20 -21.95 5.13
N PRO A 67 -11.50 -22.69 6.22
CA PRO A 67 -11.86 -24.10 6.12
C PRO A 67 -13.05 -24.26 5.16
N ALA A 68 -12.92 -25.22 4.25
CA ALA A 68 -13.94 -25.64 3.30
C ALA A 68 -15.13 -26.29 4.00
#